data_AF-A0A1Q7NLQ8-F1
#
_entry.id   AF-A0A1Q7NLQ8-F1
#
_cell.length_a   1.000
_cell.length_b   1.000
_cell.length_c   1.000
_cell.angle_alpha   90.00
_cell.angle_beta   90.00
_cell.angle_gamma   90.00
#
_symmetry.space_group_name_H-M   'P 1'
#
loop_
_entity.id
_entity.type
_entity.pdbx_description
1 polymer ?
#
loop_
_entity_poly.entity_id
_entity_poly.type
_entity_poly.pdbx_seq_one_letter_code
_entity_poly.pdbx_strand_id
1 'polypeptide(L)'
;MIFEKTIMIPLERVGVLIGKSGKIKVKIEKICSVSLLVDGKTGEIIIRGMGDVESMIPFKAEEIVMAIGRGFSAEKSMRLLEGENSLHIIDLREFAGKSSSQIERIKGRIIGEGGRVRKNIEELSGASISVYGRTVSIIGEGSQLRSAVHAITSLSSGSTHGKVYNYLQDSRRRLKIEKLQLWEGENVFE
;
A
#
# COMPACT_ATOMS: atom_id res chain seq x y z
N MET A 1 0.68 -29.55 3.38
CA MET A 1 1.02 -28.11 3.44
C MET A 1 0.14 -27.41 2.41
N ILE A 2 -0.66 -26.42 2.82
CA ILE A 2 -1.79 -25.90 2.00
C ILE A 2 -1.44 -24.56 1.31
N PHE A 3 -0.45 -23.82 1.83
CA PHE A 3 0.05 -22.59 1.23
C PHE A 3 1.56 -22.44 1.47
N GLU A 4 2.31 -22.19 0.40
CA GLU A 4 3.70 -21.74 0.44
C GLU A 4 3.90 -20.69 -0.67
N LYS A 5 4.56 -19.58 -0.34
CA LYS A 5 4.88 -18.51 -1.28
C LYS A 5 6.26 -17.95 -1.00
N THR A 6 7.06 -17.79 -2.04
CA THR A 6 8.36 -17.12 -1.98
C THR A 6 8.27 -15.72 -2.55
N ILE A 7 8.82 -14.74 -1.83
CA ILE A 7 8.85 -13.32 -2.20
C ILE A 7 10.27 -12.78 -2.02
N MET A 8 10.71 -11.94 -2.95
CA MET A 8 11.97 -11.22 -2.84
C MET A 8 11.71 -9.78 -2.40
N ILE A 9 12.39 -9.34 -1.34
CA ILE A 9 12.44 -7.94 -0.92
C ILE A 9 13.88 -7.42 -0.97
N PRO A 10 14.08 -6.09 -1.14
CA PRO A 10 15.42 -5.52 -1.07
C PRO A 10 16.09 -5.79 0.28
N LEU A 11 17.41 -6.05 0.27
CA LEU A 11 18.17 -6.45 1.47
C LEU A 11 18.07 -5.41 2.59
N GLU A 12 18.11 -4.13 2.24
CA GLU A 12 17.96 -3.01 3.17
C GLU A 12 16.58 -2.96 3.86
N ARG A 13 15.59 -3.70 3.34
CA ARG A 13 14.23 -3.77 3.90
C ARG A 13 14.01 -5.00 4.77
N VAL A 14 14.89 -6.00 4.73
CA VAL A 14 14.80 -7.21 5.58
C VAL A 14 14.78 -6.84 7.05
N GLY A 15 15.63 -5.89 7.47
CA GLY A 15 15.66 -5.41 8.86
C GLY A 15 14.33 -4.80 9.33
N VAL A 16 13.58 -4.15 8.42
CA VAL A 16 12.25 -3.58 8.74
C VAL A 16 11.21 -4.68 8.93
N LEU A 17 11.26 -5.73 8.11
CA LEU A 17 10.38 -6.90 8.23
C LEU A 17 10.63 -7.67 9.52
N ILE A 18 11.90 -7.89 9.89
CA ILE A 18 12.25 -8.56 11.13
C ILE A 18 11.86 -7.67 12.33
N GLY A 19 12.23 -6.39 12.27
CA GLY A 19 12.06 -5.44 13.37
C GLY A 19 12.99 -5.71 14.55
N LYS A 20 13.00 -4.80 15.54
CA LYS A 20 13.85 -4.94 16.73
C LYS A 20 13.54 -6.25 17.46
N SER A 21 14.55 -7.11 17.60
CA SER A 21 14.43 -8.45 18.22
C SER A 21 13.37 -9.35 17.57
N GLY A 22 13.09 -9.19 16.27
CA GLY A 22 12.12 -10.04 15.56
C GLY A 22 10.65 -9.70 15.83
N LYS A 23 10.36 -8.60 16.54
CA LYS A 23 8.99 -8.26 16.98
C LYS A 23 7.99 -8.13 15.84
N ILE A 24 8.39 -7.57 14.70
CA ILE A 24 7.48 -7.37 13.56
C ILE A 24 7.19 -8.70 12.88
N LYS A 25 8.24 -9.49 12.59
CA LYS A 25 8.10 -10.86 12.08
C LYS A 25 7.14 -11.69 12.94
N VAL A 26 7.40 -11.78 14.25
CA VAL A 26 6.57 -12.57 15.18
C VAL A 26 5.13 -12.07 15.22
N LYS A 27 4.91 -10.75 15.10
CA LYS A 27 3.56 -10.18 15.06
C LYS A 27 2.81 -10.61 13.80
N ILE A 28 3.46 -10.57 12.63
CA ILE A 28 2.86 -11.02 11.35
C ILE A 28 2.56 -12.52 11.41
N GLU A 29 3.53 -13.33 11.86
CA GLU A 29 3.36 -14.78 11.99
C GLU A 29 2.15 -15.17 12.85
N LYS A 30 1.98 -14.50 13.99
CA LYS A 30 0.87 -14.73 14.92
C LYS A 30 -0.49 -14.30 14.36
N ILE A 31 -0.59 -13.08 13.83
CA ILE A 31 -1.88 -12.55 13.38
C ILE A 31 -2.35 -13.28 12.12
N CYS A 32 -1.42 -13.64 11.23
CA CYS A 32 -1.77 -14.26 9.96
C CYS A 32 -1.78 -15.80 9.99
N SER A 33 -1.41 -16.41 11.11
CA SER A 33 -1.20 -17.86 11.24
C SER A 33 -0.26 -18.39 10.15
N VAL A 34 0.91 -17.77 10.01
CA VAL A 34 1.95 -18.15 9.04
C VAL A 34 3.32 -18.26 9.70
N SER A 35 4.27 -18.95 9.07
CA SER A 35 5.70 -18.83 9.38
C SER A 35 6.42 -18.06 8.29
N LEU A 36 7.37 -17.22 8.69
CA LEU A 36 8.22 -16.44 7.81
C LEU A 36 9.67 -16.93 7.93
N LEU A 37 10.15 -17.62 6.90
CA LEU A 37 11.57 -17.95 6.78
C LEU A 37 12.24 -16.82 6.00
N VAL A 38 13.25 -16.21 6.62
CA VAL A 38 13.87 -14.97 6.12
C VAL A 38 15.35 -15.23 5.90
N ASP A 39 15.80 -15.14 4.65
CA ASP A 39 17.21 -15.13 4.32
C ASP A 39 17.74 -13.69 4.32
N GLY A 40 18.49 -13.34 5.37
CA GLY A 40 19.10 -12.02 5.53
C GLY A 40 20.22 -11.70 4.55
N LYS A 41 20.68 -12.66 3.74
CA LYS A 41 21.73 -12.46 2.73
C LYS A 41 21.18 -12.24 1.33
N THR A 42 20.03 -12.81 1.01
CA THR A 42 19.40 -12.73 -0.33
C THR A 42 18.15 -11.86 -0.37
N GLY A 43 17.50 -11.63 0.78
CA GLY A 43 16.22 -10.93 0.84
C GLY A 43 15.05 -11.84 0.45
N GLU A 44 15.28 -13.15 0.35
CA GLU A 44 14.25 -14.14 0.13
C GLU A 44 13.42 -14.36 1.40
N ILE A 45 12.10 -14.27 1.24
CA ILE A 45 11.11 -14.50 2.27
C ILE A 45 10.21 -15.64 1.81
N ILE A 46 10.19 -16.73 2.57
CA ILE A 46 9.26 -17.84 2.35
C ILE A 46 8.15 -17.74 3.40
N ILE A 47 6.91 -17.61 2.92
CA ILE A 47 5.70 -17.54 3.71
C ILE A 47 5.01 -18.90 3.64
N ARG A 48 4.79 -19.54 4.79
CA ARG A 48 4.07 -20.82 4.87
C ARG A 48 2.85 -20.69 5.76
N GLY A 49 1.70 -21.14 5.27
CA GLY A 49 0.50 -21.25 6.11
C GLY A 49 0.71 -22.26 7.22
N MET A 50 0.23 -21.94 8.42
CA MET A 50 0.27 -22.83 9.59
C MET A 50 -1.14 -23.04 10.14
N GLY A 51 -1.39 -24.25 10.64
CA GLY A 51 -2.66 -24.57 11.28
C GLY A 51 -3.79 -24.83 10.29
N ASP A 52 -5.01 -24.48 10.71
CA ASP A 52 -6.23 -24.72 9.97
C ASP A 52 -6.50 -23.65 8.90
N VAL A 53 -7.04 -24.07 7.76
CA VAL A 53 -7.28 -23.27 6.57
C VAL A 53 -8.20 -22.09 6.88
N GLU A 54 -9.18 -22.29 7.74
CA GLU A 54 -10.17 -21.26 8.09
C GLU A 54 -9.57 -20.10 8.91
N SER A 55 -8.45 -20.35 9.60
CA SER A 55 -7.83 -19.38 10.52
C SER A 55 -6.67 -18.60 9.91
N MET A 56 -6.13 -19.07 8.78
CA MET A 56 -4.95 -18.46 8.16
C MET A 56 -5.34 -17.38 7.16
N ILE A 57 -4.59 -16.28 7.16
CA ILE A 57 -4.73 -15.19 6.19
C ILE A 57 -3.40 -14.94 5.45
N PRO A 58 -2.85 -15.96 4.76
CA PRO A 58 -1.52 -15.89 4.18
C PRO A 58 -1.36 -14.79 3.12
N PHE A 59 -2.44 -14.45 2.41
CA PHE A 59 -2.44 -13.36 1.44
C PHE A 59 -2.19 -12.00 2.09
N LYS A 60 -2.73 -11.75 3.29
CA LYS A 60 -2.43 -10.52 4.05
C LYS A 60 -0.97 -10.49 4.49
N ALA A 61 -0.39 -11.62 4.88
CA ALA A 61 1.04 -11.70 5.20
C ALA A 61 1.90 -11.39 3.96
N GLU A 62 1.54 -11.93 2.79
CA GLU A 62 2.17 -11.62 1.51
C GLU A 62 2.10 -10.11 1.19
N GLU A 63 0.93 -9.49 1.30
CA GLU A 63 0.77 -8.05 1.08
C GLU A 63 1.61 -7.23 2.06
N ILE A 64 1.69 -7.60 3.34
CA ILE A 64 2.51 -6.90 4.34
C ILE A 64 4.00 -6.98 3.98
N VAL A 65 4.49 -8.19 3.63
CA VAL A 65 5.89 -8.40 3.23
C VAL A 65 6.21 -7.57 1.98
N MET A 66 5.33 -7.59 0.97
CA MET A 66 5.49 -6.77 -0.22
C MET A 66 5.48 -5.27 0.10
N ALA A 67 4.55 -4.79 0.92
CA ALA A 67 4.46 -3.40 1.32
C ALA A 67 5.75 -2.90 1.99
N ILE A 68 6.29 -3.69 2.94
CA ILE A 68 7.58 -3.38 3.60
C ILE A 68 8.72 -3.36 2.58
N GLY A 69 8.77 -4.33 1.68
CA GLY A 69 9.75 -4.41 0.60
C GLY A 69 9.67 -3.22 -0.38
N ARG A 70 8.50 -2.60 -0.51
CA ARG A 70 8.27 -1.39 -1.33
C ARG A 70 8.25 -0.09 -0.52
N GLY A 71 8.92 -0.08 0.62
CA GLY A 71 9.27 1.14 1.35
C GLY A 71 8.30 1.58 2.44
N PHE A 72 7.18 0.88 2.67
CA PHE A 72 6.34 1.17 3.83
C PHE A 72 7.04 0.84 5.15
N SER A 73 6.84 1.66 6.18
CA SER A 73 7.21 1.27 7.54
C SER A 73 6.40 0.05 7.99
N ALA A 74 6.95 -0.72 8.93
CA ALA A 74 6.24 -1.85 9.51
C ALA A 74 4.87 -1.44 10.07
N GLU A 75 4.79 -0.31 10.74
CA GLU A 75 3.54 0.25 11.26
C GLU A 75 2.51 0.51 10.15
N LYS A 76 2.90 1.25 9.10
CA LYS A 76 1.98 1.54 7.98
C LYS A 76 1.56 0.29 7.22
N SER A 77 2.41 -0.74 7.12
CA SER A 77 2.04 -1.99 6.46
C SER A 77 1.01 -2.80 7.26
N MET A 78 0.98 -2.69 8.60
CA MET A 78 0.00 -3.42 9.41
C MET A 78 -1.44 -2.96 9.17
N ARG A 79 -1.65 -1.77 8.59
CA ARG A 79 -2.95 -1.27 8.14
C ARG A 79 -3.68 -2.26 7.21
N LEU A 80 -2.94 -3.12 6.49
CA LEU A 80 -3.53 -4.16 5.63
C LEU A 80 -4.42 -5.16 6.40
N LEU A 81 -4.24 -5.28 7.71
CA LEU A 81 -5.03 -6.17 8.57
C LEU A 81 -6.33 -5.51 9.07
N GLU A 82 -6.53 -4.23 8.79
CA GLU A 82 -7.71 -3.48 9.20
C GLU A 82 -8.71 -3.44 8.04
N GLY A 83 -9.97 -3.81 8.30
CA GLY A 83 -11.04 -3.77 7.31
C GLY A 83 -10.67 -4.43 5.97
N GLU A 84 -11.11 -3.79 4.88
CA GLU A 84 -10.89 -4.27 3.51
C GLU A 84 -9.70 -3.58 2.83
N ASN A 85 -8.69 -3.18 3.60
CA ASN A 85 -7.49 -2.58 3.04
C ASN A 85 -6.73 -3.58 2.15
N SER A 86 -6.24 -3.11 1.01
CA SER A 86 -5.42 -3.91 0.09
C SER A 86 -4.21 -3.11 -0.39
N LEU A 87 -3.20 -3.83 -0.87
CA LEU A 87 -1.99 -3.24 -1.43
C LEU A 87 -2.12 -3.12 -2.95
N HIS A 88 -1.88 -1.92 -3.46
CA HIS A 88 -1.69 -1.70 -4.89
C HIS A 88 -0.28 -1.19 -5.18
N ILE A 89 0.38 -1.76 -6.19
CA ILE A 89 1.74 -1.40 -6.58
C ILE A 89 1.72 -0.94 -8.04
N ILE A 90 2.13 0.30 -8.27
CA ILE A 90 2.26 0.91 -9.60
C ILE A 90 3.73 0.88 -9.98
N ASP A 91 4.05 0.31 -11.14
CA ASP A 91 5.40 0.36 -11.72
C ASP A 91 5.56 1.63 -12.55
N LEU A 92 6.47 2.52 -12.14
CA LEU A 92 6.70 3.79 -12.84
C LEU A 92 7.28 3.58 -14.25
N ARG A 93 7.81 2.39 -14.56
CA ARG A 93 8.25 2.03 -15.91
C ARG A 93 7.10 2.00 -16.92
N GLU A 94 5.86 1.82 -16.48
CA GLU A 94 4.68 1.90 -17.34
C GLU A 94 4.49 3.31 -17.93
N PHE A 95 5.02 4.34 -17.26
CA PHE A 95 4.90 5.75 -17.68
C PHE A 95 6.20 6.31 -18.26
N ALA A 96 7.34 5.95 -17.65
CA ALA A 96 8.66 6.46 -18.01
C ALA A 96 9.45 5.53 -18.95
N GLY A 97 8.93 4.34 -19.24
CA GLY A 97 9.66 3.28 -19.93
C GLY A 97 10.92 2.87 -19.17
N LYS A 98 12.03 2.73 -19.89
CA LYS A 98 13.33 2.32 -19.32
C LYS A 98 14.14 3.50 -18.75
N SER A 99 13.71 4.75 -18.97
CA SER A 99 14.50 5.94 -18.62
C SER A 99 14.52 6.20 -17.11
N SER A 100 15.71 6.13 -16.50
CA SER A 100 15.90 6.45 -15.08
C SER A 100 15.62 7.93 -14.78
N SER A 101 16.03 8.86 -15.66
CA SER A 101 15.79 10.29 -15.47
C SER A 101 14.30 10.65 -15.49
N GLN A 102 13.51 10.00 -16.36
CA GLN A 102 12.06 10.17 -16.39
C GLN A 102 11.41 9.59 -15.13
N ILE A 103 11.88 8.44 -14.63
CA ILE A 103 11.40 7.88 -13.35
C ILE A 103 11.68 8.84 -12.19
N GLU A 104 12.90 9.40 -12.09
CA GLU A 104 13.22 10.39 -11.05
C GLU A 104 12.33 11.64 -11.17
N ARG A 105 12.07 12.12 -12.39
CA ARG A 105 11.16 13.25 -12.63
C ARG A 105 9.73 12.94 -12.18
N ILE A 106 9.20 11.76 -12.49
CA ILE A 106 7.86 11.33 -12.06
C ILE A 106 7.81 11.23 -10.53
N LYS A 107 8.81 10.60 -9.89
CA LYS A 107 8.93 10.55 -8.43
C LYS A 107 8.95 11.95 -7.82
N GLY A 108 9.72 12.88 -8.40
CA GLY A 108 9.78 14.27 -7.96
C GLY A 108 8.41 14.96 -7.96
N ARG A 109 7.56 14.70 -8.96
CA ARG A 109 6.18 15.22 -9.02
C ARG A 109 5.27 14.59 -7.98
N ILE A 110 5.35 13.27 -7.80
CA ILE A 110 4.53 12.53 -6.83
C ILE A 110 4.88 12.91 -5.40
N ILE A 111 6.18 13.01 -5.09
CA ILE A 111 6.66 13.39 -3.76
C ILE A 111 6.36 14.87 -3.53
N GLY A 112 6.70 15.72 -4.52
CA GLY A 112 6.66 17.17 -4.38
C GLY A 112 7.70 17.68 -3.39
N GLU A 113 7.83 19.00 -3.30
CA GLU A 113 8.79 19.63 -2.39
C GLU A 113 8.50 19.24 -0.94
N GLY A 114 9.49 18.67 -0.23
CA GLY A 114 9.35 18.21 1.15
C GLY A 114 8.33 17.06 1.34
N GLY A 115 7.92 16.38 0.27
CA GLY A 115 6.89 15.36 0.34
C GLY A 115 5.46 15.90 0.40
N ARG A 116 5.25 17.20 0.14
CA ARG A 116 3.95 17.87 0.28
C ARG A 116 2.86 17.27 -0.60
N VAL A 117 3.18 16.96 -1.87
CA VAL A 117 2.19 16.43 -2.82
C VAL A 117 1.72 15.05 -2.35
N ARG A 118 2.65 14.15 -2.04
CA ARG A 118 2.34 12.81 -1.50
C ARG A 118 1.47 12.89 -0.25
N LYS A 119 1.83 13.75 0.72
CA LYS A 119 1.06 13.94 1.96
C LYS A 119 -0.36 14.44 1.69
N ASN A 120 -0.52 15.41 0.79
CA ASN A 120 -1.84 15.92 0.43
C ASN A 120 -2.71 14.85 -0.25
N ILE A 121 -2.11 13.99 -1.10
CA ILE A 121 -2.84 12.87 -1.70
C ILE A 121 -3.25 11.86 -0.61
N GLU A 122 -2.35 11.51 0.31
CA GLU A 122 -2.70 10.63 1.45
C GLU A 122 -3.87 11.22 2.26
N GLU A 123 -3.85 12.51 2.57
CA GLU A 123 -4.89 13.19 3.35
C GLU A 123 -6.24 13.25 2.62
N LEU A 124 -6.24 13.60 1.33
CA LEU A 124 -7.47 13.76 0.56
C LEU A 124 -8.10 12.42 0.18
N SER A 125 -7.28 11.39 -0.09
CA SER A 125 -7.76 10.06 -0.46
C SER A 125 -8.03 9.16 0.75
N GLY A 126 -7.39 9.41 1.89
CA GLY A 126 -7.39 8.51 3.05
C GLY A 126 -6.45 7.31 2.90
N ALA A 127 -5.78 7.13 1.76
CA ALA A 127 -4.84 6.03 1.54
C ALA A 127 -3.43 6.34 2.09
N SER A 128 -2.65 5.31 2.38
CA SER A 128 -1.22 5.42 2.70
C SER A 128 -0.39 5.22 1.43
N ILE A 129 0.65 6.04 1.21
CA ILE A 129 1.48 6.00 -0.01
C ILE A 129 2.98 5.92 0.32
N SER A 130 3.65 4.98 -0.33
CA SER A 130 5.11 4.82 -0.35
C SER A 130 5.64 4.98 -1.76
N VAL A 131 6.74 5.72 -1.93
CA VAL A 131 7.46 5.87 -3.20
C VAL A 131 8.84 5.25 -2.99
N TYR A 132 9.13 4.14 -3.68
CA TYR A 132 10.36 3.37 -3.45
C TYR A 132 10.92 2.77 -4.72
N GLY A 133 12.22 2.98 -4.97
CA GLY A 133 12.89 2.49 -6.17
C GLY A 133 12.20 2.98 -7.45
N ARG A 134 11.57 2.06 -8.18
CA ARG A 134 10.82 2.30 -9.42
C ARG A 134 9.31 2.12 -9.25
N THR A 135 8.81 1.99 -8.03
CA THR A 135 7.40 1.69 -7.74
C THR A 135 6.78 2.72 -6.81
N VAL A 136 5.47 2.88 -6.92
CA VAL A 136 4.64 3.56 -5.93
C VAL A 136 3.64 2.57 -5.37
N SER A 137 3.65 2.39 -4.06
CA SER A 137 2.77 1.46 -3.37
C SER A 137 1.75 2.21 -2.55
N ILE A 138 0.51 1.73 -2.58
CA ILE A 138 -0.66 2.37 -1.99
C ILE A 138 -1.40 1.34 -1.15
N ILE A 139 -1.74 1.69 0.09
CA ILE A 139 -2.60 0.87 0.96
C ILE A 139 -3.87 1.67 1.23
N GLY A 140 -5.02 1.06 0.95
CA GLY A 140 -6.33 1.66 1.20
C GLY A 140 -7.46 0.68 0.88
N GLU A 141 -8.67 1.04 1.27
CA GLU A 141 -9.89 0.28 0.97
C GLU A 141 -10.68 0.93 -0.18
N GLY A 142 -11.35 0.11 -1.00
CA GLY A 142 -12.34 0.52 -1.99
C GLY A 142 -12.07 1.87 -2.70
N SER A 143 -12.79 2.91 -2.30
CA SER A 143 -12.73 4.25 -2.89
C SER A 143 -11.46 5.05 -2.58
N GLN A 144 -10.81 4.77 -1.43
CA GLN A 144 -9.53 5.39 -1.06
C GLN A 144 -8.46 4.97 -2.06
N LEU A 145 -8.39 3.66 -2.33
CA LEU A 145 -7.45 3.08 -3.28
C LEU A 145 -7.69 3.63 -4.69
N ARG A 146 -8.94 3.63 -5.16
CA ARG A 146 -9.30 4.19 -6.48
C ARG A 146 -8.87 5.64 -6.64
N SER A 147 -9.14 6.47 -5.64
CA SER A 147 -8.81 7.90 -5.67
C SER A 147 -7.29 8.13 -5.69
N ALA A 148 -6.55 7.42 -4.84
CA ALA A 148 -5.10 7.52 -4.77
C ALA A 148 -4.42 7.01 -6.04
N VAL A 149 -4.85 5.85 -6.56
CA VAL A 149 -4.34 5.29 -7.83
C VAL A 149 -4.57 6.27 -8.98
N HIS A 150 -5.77 6.84 -9.10
CA HIS A 150 -6.05 7.84 -10.14
C HIS A 150 -5.13 9.06 -10.04
N ALA A 151 -4.91 9.57 -8.82
CA ALA A 151 -4.01 10.70 -8.59
C ALA A 151 -2.57 10.39 -9.01
N ILE A 152 -2.03 9.24 -8.59
CA ILE A 152 -0.66 8.82 -8.92
C ILE A 152 -0.48 8.59 -10.42
N THR A 153 -1.41 7.87 -11.06
CA THR A 153 -1.40 7.64 -12.51
C THR A 153 -1.47 8.96 -13.27
N SER A 154 -2.35 9.88 -12.85
CA SER A 154 -2.48 11.20 -13.48
C SER A 154 -1.19 12.03 -13.38
N LEU A 155 -0.55 12.06 -12.21
CA LEU A 155 0.74 12.75 -12.03
C LEU A 155 1.84 12.13 -12.88
N SER A 156 1.87 10.80 -12.96
CA SER A 156 2.84 10.04 -13.74
C SER A 156 2.68 10.28 -15.24
N SER A 157 1.44 10.44 -15.72
CA SER A 157 1.11 10.81 -17.10
C SER A 157 1.22 12.31 -17.39
N GLY A 158 1.69 13.13 -16.44
CA GLY A 158 2.01 14.54 -16.68
C GLY A 158 0.91 15.55 -16.31
N SER A 159 -0.21 15.13 -15.72
CA SER A 159 -1.25 16.05 -15.21
C SER A 159 -0.69 17.00 -14.15
N THR A 160 -1.19 18.23 -14.12
CA THR A 160 -0.79 19.24 -13.13
C THR A 160 -1.30 18.87 -11.74
N HIS A 161 -0.60 19.33 -10.69
CA HIS A 161 -1.01 19.09 -9.30
C HIS A 161 -2.42 19.65 -9.03
N GLY A 162 -2.75 20.83 -9.57
CA GLY A 162 -4.06 21.45 -9.42
C GLY A 162 -5.20 20.57 -9.95
N LYS A 163 -5.04 19.97 -11.14
CA LYS A 163 -6.05 19.03 -11.69
C LYS A 163 -6.25 17.82 -10.77
N VAL A 164 -5.15 17.28 -10.24
CA VAL A 164 -5.19 16.11 -9.34
C VAL A 164 -5.84 16.47 -8.00
N TYR A 165 -5.55 17.64 -7.43
CA TYR A 165 -6.17 18.10 -6.20
C TYR A 165 -7.67 18.34 -6.37
N ASN A 166 -8.10 18.98 -7.46
CA ASN A 166 -9.52 19.20 -7.74
C ASN A 166 -10.26 17.85 -7.82
N TYR A 167 -9.71 16.89 -8.57
CA TYR A 167 -10.29 15.55 -8.64
C TYR A 167 -10.42 14.89 -7.26
N LEU A 168 -9.37 14.94 -6.43
CA LEU A 168 -9.38 14.33 -5.11
C LEU A 168 -10.41 15.01 -4.18
N GLN A 169 -10.51 16.32 -4.23
CA GLN A 169 -11.51 17.09 -3.47
C GLN A 169 -12.94 16.74 -3.92
N ASP A 170 -13.18 16.67 -5.22
CA ASP A 170 -14.48 16.28 -5.77
C ASP A 170 -14.86 14.84 -5.39
N SER A 171 -13.90 13.91 -5.51
CA SER A 171 -14.09 12.52 -5.10
C SER A 171 -14.43 12.42 -3.62
N ARG A 172 -13.69 13.13 -2.75
CA ARG A 172 -13.95 13.19 -1.31
C ARG A 172 -15.32 13.78 -0.99
N ARG A 173 -15.72 14.86 -1.68
CA ARG A 173 -17.04 15.48 -1.52
C ARG A 173 -18.16 14.53 -1.91
N ARG A 174 -18.02 13.82 -3.04
CA ARG A 174 -19.00 12.83 -3.51
C ARG A 174 -19.17 11.69 -2.50
N LEU A 175 -18.06 11.10 -2.04
CA LEU A 175 -18.09 10.01 -1.05
C LEU A 175 -18.74 10.43 0.27
N LYS A 176 -18.55 11.68 0.69
CA LYS A 176 -19.21 12.24 1.87
C LYS A 176 -20.73 12.32 1.68
N ILE A 177 -21.19 12.75 0.50
CA ILE A 177 -22.62 12.82 0.17
C ILE A 177 -23.24 11.42 0.11
N GLU A 178 -22.59 10.47 -0.57
CA GLU A 178 -23.05 9.07 -0.65
C GLU A 178 -23.21 8.45 0.75
N LYS A 179 -22.26 8.72 1.67
CA LYS A 179 -22.35 8.25 3.05
C LYS A 179 -23.52 8.86 3.82
N LEU A 180 -23.82 10.14 3.60
CA LEU A 180 -24.97 10.80 4.23
C LEU A 180 -26.30 10.23 3.73
N GLN A 181 -26.41 9.96 2.42
CA GLN A 181 -27.62 9.37 1.83
C GLN A 181 -27.89 7.95 2.35
N LEU A 182 -26.85 7.14 2.54
CA LEU A 182 -26.99 5.82 3.16
C LEU A 182 -27.56 5.93 4.58
N TRP A 183 -27.08 6.89 5.37
CA TRP A 183 -27.56 7.10 6.73
C TRP A 183 -29.01 7.62 6.78
N GLU A 184 -29.40 8.47 5.84
CA GLU A 184 -30.80 8.91 5.70
C GLU A 184 -31.72 7.76 5.28
N GLY A 185 -31.25 6.84 4.44
CA GLY A 185 -31.99 5.66 3.99
C GLY A 185 -32.16 4.57 5.06
N GLU A 186 -31.21 4.43 5.99
CA GLU A 186 -31.29 3.51 7.13
C GLU A 186 -32.35 3.93 8.16
N ASN A 187 -32.65 5.23 8.27
CA ASN A 187 -33.67 5.77 9.18
C ASN A 187 -35.12 5.66 8.66
N VAL A 188 -35.36 5.00 7.51
CA VAL A 188 -36.70 4.89 6.89
C VAL A 188 -37.43 3.59 7.26
N PHE A 189 -36.81 2.74 8.08
CA PHE A 189 -37.42 1.53 8.64
C PHE A 189 -37.31 1.50 10.17
N GLU A 190 -37.88 2.50 10.84
CA GLU A 190 -38.35 2.41 12.23
C GLU A 190 -39.84 2.78 12.31
#